data_AF-A0AAE0TW89-F1
#
_entry.id   AF-A0AAE0TW89-F1
#
_cell.length_a   1.000
_cell.length_b   1.000
_cell.length_c   1.000
_cell.angle_alpha   90.00
_cell.angle_beta   90.00
_cell.angle_gamma   90.00
#
_symmetry.space_group_name_H-M   'P 1'
#
loop_
_entity.id
_entity.type
_entity.pdbx_description
1 polymer ?
#
loop_
_entity_poly.entity_id
_entity_poly.type
_entity_poly.pdbx_seq_one_letter_code
_entity_poly.pdbx_strand_id
1 'polypeptide(L)'
;MPSTLGYERARFACPYHTLDPSQECIQPGWENCDGAAGSLSHLKGHFLFKHTETWCCGRCSQTFPTPTKRYEHGLMGCVEMPRPSIIQYMSKAREEQLKAVKNTKSGSAGGDEEMWWRWFRLLLPKIANIDGVLLMESYSPARLCCCCCGCSPAIHDQRCQTRIVRGLLNAVVTLRLKPLKRTG
;
A
#
# COMPACT_ATOMS: atom_id res chain seq x y z
N MET A 1 -37.32 1.68 -7.87
CA MET A 1 -36.67 2.77 -7.11
C MET A 1 -35.17 2.64 -7.34
N PRO A 2 -34.54 3.46 -8.20
CA PRO A 2 -33.09 3.44 -8.35
C PRO A 2 -32.46 3.96 -7.07
N SER A 3 -31.61 3.15 -6.45
CA SER A 3 -30.83 3.51 -5.28
C SER A 3 -30.10 4.82 -5.55
N THR A 4 -30.39 5.82 -4.73
CA THR A 4 -29.61 7.07 -4.64
C THR A 4 -28.14 6.72 -4.66
N LEU A 5 -27.42 7.33 -5.62
CA LEU A 5 -25.96 7.26 -5.79
C LEU A 5 -25.30 7.52 -4.44
N GLY A 6 -25.06 6.44 -3.70
CA GLY A 6 -24.31 6.48 -2.46
C GLY A 6 -22.94 6.99 -2.83
N TYR A 7 -22.56 8.13 -2.25
CA TYR A 7 -21.21 8.65 -2.29
C TYR A 7 -20.28 7.47 -1.98
N GLU A 8 -19.63 6.90 -3.00
CA GLU A 8 -18.71 5.78 -2.80
C GLU A 8 -17.65 6.31 -1.83
N ARG A 9 -17.69 5.81 -0.58
CA ARG A 9 -16.71 6.20 0.43
C ARG A 9 -15.34 5.91 -0.17
N ALA A 10 -14.46 6.90 -0.19
CA ALA A 10 -13.12 6.74 -0.72
C ALA A 10 -12.46 5.51 -0.10
N ARG A 11 -12.01 4.58 -0.95
CA ARG A 11 -11.29 3.37 -0.54
C ARG A 11 -9.81 3.56 -0.87
N PHE A 12 -8.96 3.21 0.07
CA PHE A 12 -7.54 3.53 0.04
C PHE A 12 -6.68 2.30 -0.27
N ALA A 13 -5.85 2.40 -1.29
CA ALA A 13 -4.90 1.36 -1.66
C ALA A 13 -3.76 1.24 -0.64
N CYS A 14 -3.13 0.06 -0.54
CA CYS A 14 -1.90 -0.09 0.23
C CYS A 14 -0.71 0.52 -0.56
N PRO A 15 0.08 1.45 0.01
CA PRO A 15 1.31 1.99 -0.57
C PRO A 15 2.25 0.94 -1.15
N TYR A 16 2.50 -0.16 -0.42
CA TYR A 16 3.38 -1.22 -0.88
C TYR A 16 2.88 -1.87 -2.17
N HIS A 17 1.57 -2.15 -2.24
CA HIS A 17 0.96 -2.69 -3.45
C HIS A 17 0.89 -1.67 -4.58
N THR A 18 0.64 -0.40 -4.27
CA THR A 18 0.66 0.69 -5.27
C THR A 18 2.04 0.85 -5.91
N LEU A 19 3.12 0.67 -5.14
CA LEU A 19 4.49 0.70 -5.66
C LEU A 19 4.85 -0.59 -6.42
N ASP A 20 4.45 -1.73 -5.86
CA ASP A 20 4.79 -3.06 -6.37
C ASP A 20 3.56 -3.97 -6.31
N PRO A 21 2.85 -4.16 -7.44
CA PRO A 21 1.64 -4.96 -7.49
C PRO A 21 1.84 -6.44 -7.13
N SER A 22 3.08 -6.95 -7.14
CA SER A 22 3.37 -8.30 -6.69
C SER A 22 3.19 -8.48 -5.17
N GLN A 23 3.20 -7.38 -4.41
CA GLN A 23 2.92 -7.41 -2.97
C GLN A 23 1.47 -7.84 -2.75
N GLU A 24 1.25 -8.94 -2.05
CA GLU A 24 -0.09 -9.45 -1.72
C GLU A 24 -0.75 -8.65 -0.57
N CYS A 25 -1.05 -7.37 -0.81
CA CYS A 25 -1.68 -6.49 0.17
C CYS A 25 -3.15 -6.25 -0.17
N ILE A 26 -4.02 -6.33 0.84
CA ILE A 26 -5.46 -6.07 0.75
C ILE A 26 -6.05 -6.72 -0.50
N GLN A 27 -6.14 -8.05 -0.49
CA GLN A 27 -6.62 -8.79 -1.64
C GLN A 27 -8.12 -8.56 -1.86
N PRO A 28 -8.57 -8.55 -3.13
CA PRO A 28 -9.98 -8.54 -3.42
C PRO A 28 -10.65 -9.80 -2.90
N GLY A 29 -11.85 -9.66 -2.35
CA GLY A 29 -12.65 -10.77 -1.85
C GLY A 29 -14.13 -10.45 -1.96
N TRP A 30 -14.99 -11.38 -1.56
CA TRP A 30 -16.45 -11.22 -1.63
C TRP A 30 -16.95 -9.92 -0.96
N GLU A 31 -16.39 -9.59 0.20
CA GLU A 31 -16.74 -8.38 0.96
C GLU A 31 -15.88 -7.15 0.61
N ASN A 32 -14.81 -7.35 -0.17
CA ASN A 32 -13.80 -6.36 -0.48
C ASN A 32 -13.40 -6.44 -1.96
N CYS A 33 -14.36 -6.32 -2.88
CA CYS A 33 -14.17 -6.64 -4.30
C CYS A 33 -13.04 -5.85 -4.99
N ASP A 34 -12.70 -4.69 -4.46
CA ASP A 34 -11.68 -3.77 -4.97
C ASP A 34 -10.29 -3.99 -4.37
N GLY A 35 -10.18 -4.75 -3.28
CA GLY A 35 -8.90 -4.92 -2.60
C GLY A 35 -8.36 -3.60 -2.01
N ALA A 36 -9.22 -2.76 -1.41
CA ALA A 36 -8.78 -1.51 -0.80
C ALA A 36 -9.43 -1.28 0.58
N ALA A 37 -8.74 -0.52 1.43
CA ALA A 37 -9.22 -0.24 2.78
C ALA A 37 -10.35 0.79 2.74
N GLY A 38 -11.49 0.48 3.37
CA GLY A 38 -12.63 1.41 3.45
C GLY A 38 -12.43 2.65 4.33
N SER A 39 -11.28 2.77 5.02
CA SER A 39 -10.89 3.96 5.77
C SER A 39 -9.38 3.99 5.99
N LEU A 40 -8.82 5.18 6.27
CA LEU A 40 -7.43 5.32 6.70
C LEU A 40 -7.12 4.56 7.99
N SER A 41 -8.08 4.47 8.93
CA SER A 41 -7.90 3.68 10.16
C SER A 41 -7.69 2.19 9.86
N HIS A 42 -8.50 1.61 8.96
CA HIS A 42 -8.29 0.24 8.48
C HIS A 42 -6.96 0.10 7.76
N LEU A 43 -6.59 1.08 6.92
CA LEU A 43 -5.33 1.05 6.21
C LEU A 43 -4.12 1.08 7.15
N LYS A 44 -4.15 1.94 8.19
CA LYS A 44 -3.12 1.99 9.23
C LYS A 44 -3.02 0.67 9.99
N GLY A 45 -4.17 0.08 10.36
CA GLY A 45 -4.21 -1.25 10.98
C GLY A 45 -3.59 -2.32 10.08
N HIS A 46 -3.88 -2.28 8.78
CA HIS A 46 -3.27 -3.15 7.79
C HIS A 46 -1.74 -2.99 7.74
N PHE A 47 -1.20 -1.77 7.75
CA PHE A 47 0.25 -1.55 7.80
C PHE A 47 0.88 -2.15 9.04
N LEU A 48 0.26 -1.89 10.20
CA LEU A 48 0.76 -2.38 11.47
C LEU A 48 0.73 -3.92 11.54
N PHE A 49 -0.24 -4.56 10.89
CA PHE A 49 -0.34 -6.02 10.89
C PHE A 49 0.53 -6.68 9.82
N LYS A 50 0.46 -6.25 8.56
CA LYS A 50 1.09 -6.93 7.42
C LYS A 50 2.51 -6.46 7.10
N HIS A 51 2.83 -5.21 7.43
CA HIS A 51 4.10 -4.60 7.06
C HIS A 51 5.01 -4.34 8.25
N THR A 52 4.69 -4.88 9.44
CA THR A 52 5.52 -4.75 10.63
C THR A 52 6.19 -6.08 10.97
N GLU A 53 7.52 -6.06 11.02
CA GLU A 53 8.32 -7.24 11.36
C GLU A 53 8.14 -7.66 12.83
N THR A 54 7.88 -6.70 13.72
CA THR A 54 7.73 -6.92 15.17
C THR A 54 6.72 -8.01 15.51
N TRP A 55 5.71 -8.21 14.66
CA TRP A 55 4.64 -9.18 14.89
C TRP A 55 4.82 -10.50 14.14
N CYS A 56 5.90 -10.64 13.38
CA CYS A 56 6.20 -11.85 12.64
C CYS A 56 7.17 -12.76 13.41
N CYS A 57 6.97 -14.07 13.33
CA CYS A 57 7.94 -15.03 13.82
C CYS A 57 9.19 -15.01 12.93
N GLY A 58 10.38 -14.90 13.53
CA GLY A 58 11.63 -14.89 12.77
C GLY A 58 12.00 -16.23 12.13
N ARG A 59 11.35 -17.33 12.54
CA ARG A 59 11.59 -18.68 11.99
C ARG A 59 10.63 -19.01 10.85
N CYS A 60 9.32 -18.91 11.07
CA CYS A 60 8.32 -19.31 10.09
C CYS A 60 7.69 -18.13 9.31
N SER A 61 8.06 -16.89 9.63
CA SER A 61 7.48 -15.65 9.07
C SER A 61 5.96 -15.47 9.30
N GLN A 62 5.33 -16.30 10.13
CA GLN A 62 3.92 -16.15 10.47
C GLN A 62 3.68 -14.86 11.26
N THR A 63 2.65 -14.10 10.88
CA THR A 63 2.23 -12.87 11.56
C THR A 63 1.25 -13.17 12.69
N PHE A 64 1.39 -12.48 13.82
CA PHE A 64 0.53 -12.62 14.99
C PHE A 64 -0.17 -11.31 15.34
N PRO A 65 -1.38 -11.36 15.93
CA PRO A 65 -2.11 -10.15 16.31
C PRO A 65 -1.51 -9.44 17.52
N THR A 66 -0.72 -10.14 18.35
CA THR A 66 -0.08 -9.56 19.54
C THR A 66 1.32 -10.13 19.74
N PRO A 67 2.22 -9.37 20.40
CA PRO A 67 3.53 -9.89 20.82
C PRO A 67 3.44 -11.14 21.69
N THR A 68 2.43 -11.23 22.56
CA THR A 68 2.19 -12.40 23.42
C THR A 68 1.89 -13.65 22.58
N LYS A 69 1.04 -13.54 21.56
CA LYS A 69 0.73 -14.68 20.67
C LYS A 69 1.94 -15.14 19.87
N ARG A 70 2.78 -14.21 19.41
CA ARG A 70 4.05 -14.54 18.78
C ARG A 70 4.98 -15.29 19.74
N TYR A 71 5.06 -14.85 21.00
CA TYR A 71 5.88 -15.48 22.02
C TYR A 71 5.39 -16.90 22.35
N GLU A 72 4.09 -17.07 22.60
CA GLU A 72 3.46 -18.39 22.80
C GLU A 72 3.75 -19.34 21.64
N HIS A 73 3.65 -18.87 20.40
CA HIS A 73 4.01 -19.65 19.22
C HIS A 73 5.49 -20.07 19.22
N GLY A 74 6.39 -19.19 19.63
CA GLY A 74 7.82 -19.50 19.75
C GLY A 74 8.10 -20.63 20.75
N LEU A 75 7.32 -20.72 21.84
CA LEU A 75 7.45 -21.77 22.85
C LEU A 75 7.00 -23.15 22.35
N MET A 76 5.98 -23.21 21.48
CA MET A 76 5.52 -24.49 20.90
C MET A 76 6.49 -25.05 19.86
N GLY A 77 7.43 -24.23 19.38
CA GLY A 77 8.30 -24.57 18.26
C GLY A 77 7.56 -24.47 16.92
N CYS A 78 8.29 -24.04 15.89
CA CYS A 78 7.76 -23.97 14.53
C CYS A 78 8.83 -24.35 13.51
N VAL A 79 8.39 -24.70 12.31
CA VAL A 79 9.28 -25.02 11.20
C VAL A 79 9.91 -23.73 10.69
N GLU A 80 11.23 -23.75 10.53
CA GLU A 80 11.94 -22.65 9.91
C GLU A 80 11.60 -22.61 8.42
N MET A 81 11.10 -21.47 7.97
CA MET A 81 10.69 -21.21 6.60
C MET A 81 11.52 -20.03 6.09
N PRO A 82 11.98 -20.09 4.83
CA PRO A 82 12.64 -18.95 4.24
C PRO A 82 11.71 -17.74 4.28
N ARG A 83 12.27 -16.59 4.64
CA ARG A 83 11.52 -15.34 4.66
C ARG A 83 10.99 -15.06 3.25
N PRO A 84 9.68 -14.80 3.08
CA PRO A 84 9.15 -14.41 1.78
C PRO A 84 9.85 -13.15 1.28
N SER A 85 10.58 -13.25 0.16
CA SER A 85 11.25 -12.11 -0.48
C SER A 85 10.26 -11.07 -0.98
N ILE A 86 9.01 -11.50 -1.20
CA ILE A 86 7.93 -10.67 -1.68
C ILE A 86 7.40 -9.73 -0.62
N ILE A 87 7.58 -9.94 0.69
CA ILE A 87 6.97 -9.04 1.69
C ILE A 87 7.95 -7.93 2.06
N GLN A 88 7.59 -6.69 1.73
CA GLN A 88 8.30 -5.51 2.21
C GLN A 88 7.83 -5.12 3.62
N TYR A 89 8.76 -5.17 4.58
CA TYR A 89 8.54 -4.74 5.95
C TYR A 89 9.05 -3.32 6.18
N MET A 90 8.34 -2.56 7.01
CA MET A 90 8.79 -1.26 7.50
C MET A 90 9.77 -1.44 8.66
N SER A 91 10.70 -0.49 8.80
CA SER A 91 11.59 -0.44 9.97
C SER A 91 10.83 -0.02 11.24
N LYS A 92 11.34 -0.41 12.41
CA LYS A 92 10.78 -0.03 13.71
C LYS A 92 10.63 1.50 13.86
N ALA A 93 11.60 2.28 13.40
CA ALA A 93 11.52 3.75 13.42
C ALA A 93 10.32 4.28 12.61
N ARG A 94 9.99 3.67 11.46
CA ARG A 94 8.81 4.04 10.67
C ARG A 94 7.51 3.57 11.31
N GLU A 95 7.53 2.40 11.96
CA GLU A 95 6.40 1.91 12.75
C GLU A 95 6.04 2.93 13.85
N GLU A 96 7.04 3.44 14.57
CA GLU A 96 6.89 4.47 15.60
C GLU A 96 6.37 5.79 15.02
N GLN A 97 6.93 6.24 13.89
CA GLN A 97 6.44 7.43 13.18
C GLN A 97 4.99 7.28 12.72
N LEU A 98 4.62 6.13 12.13
CA LEU A 98 3.26 5.83 11.68
C LEU A 98 2.29 5.83 12.86
N LYS A 99 2.68 5.23 14.00
CA LYS A 99 1.90 5.25 15.24
C LYS A 99 1.68 6.67 15.75
N ALA A 100 2.73 7.50 15.74
CA ALA A 100 2.69 8.89 16.19
C ALA A 100 1.83 9.80 15.29
N VAL A 101 1.69 9.48 14.00
CA VAL A 101 0.75 10.20 13.11
C VAL A 101 -0.68 9.94 13.60
N LYS A 102 -1.24 10.94 14.28
CA LYS A 102 -2.67 10.99 14.60
C LYS A 102 -3.44 11.20 13.30
N ASN A 103 -4.51 10.45 13.12
CA ASN A 103 -5.48 10.76 12.08
C ASN A 103 -6.05 12.14 12.42
N THR A 104 -5.67 13.16 11.67
CA THR A 104 -6.27 14.50 11.79
C THR A 104 -7.77 14.35 11.57
N LYS A 105 -8.57 15.09 12.34
CA LYS A 105 -10.02 15.05 12.18
C LYS A 105 -10.37 15.38 10.73
N SER A 106 -11.17 14.51 10.10
CA SER A 106 -11.78 14.74 8.79
C SER A 106 -12.34 16.18 8.74
N GLY A 107 -11.73 17.05 7.94
CA GLY A 107 -12.10 18.47 7.85
C GLY A 107 -10.96 19.47 7.62
N SER A 108 -9.68 19.07 7.68
CA SER A 108 -8.58 19.94 7.23
C SER A 108 -8.52 19.98 5.70
N ALA A 109 -8.14 21.13 5.14
CA ALA A 109 -7.88 21.31 3.71
C ALA A 109 -6.76 20.34 3.28
N GLY A 110 -7.13 19.23 2.64
CA GLY A 110 -6.25 18.11 2.27
C GLY A 110 -6.80 16.72 2.63
N GLY A 111 -7.68 16.63 3.63
CA GLY A 111 -8.51 15.45 3.92
C GLY A 111 -7.76 14.12 4.10
N ASP A 112 -8.45 13.01 3.79
CA ASP A 112 -7.89 11.67 3.90
C ASP A 112 -6.83 11.37 2.81
N GLU A 113 -6.93 12.01 1.65
CA GLU A 113 -6.00 11.81 0.55
C GLU A 113 -4.59 12.32 0.88
N GLU A 114 -4.49 13.51 1.47
CA GLU A 114 -3.21 14.07 1.90
C GLU A 114 -2.55 13.17 2.96
N MET A 115 -3.35 12.63 3.89
CA MET A 115 -2.85 11.69 4.89
C MET A 115 -2.33 10.40 4.24
N TRP A 116 -3.01 9.91 3.20
CA TRP A 116 -2.52 8.78 2.42
C TRP A 116 -1.17 9.10 1.76
N TRP A 117 -1.03 10.25 1.11
CA TRP A 117 0.23 10.67 0.49
C TRP A 117 1.37 10.81 1.52
N ARG A 118 1.05 11.30 2.72
CA ARG A 118 1.98 11.35 3.83
C ARG A 118 2.46 9.95 4.22
N TRP A 119 1.56 8.98 4.32
CA TRP A 119 1.93 7.59 4.60
C TRP A 119 2.69 6.95 3.44
N PHE A 120 2.33 7.24 2.20
CA PHE A 120 3.00 6.74 1.00
C PHE A 120 4.50 7.09 1.01
N ARG A 121 4.83 8.37 1.28
CA ARG A 121 6.22 8.82 1.40
C ARG A 121 6.92 8.28 2.65
N LEU A 122 6.22 8.22 3.78
CA LEU A 122 6.77 7.72 5.04
C LEU A 122 7.21 6.26 4.93
N LEU A 123 6.37 5.41 4.33
CA LEU A 123 6.57 3.97 4.27
C LEU A 123 7.60 3.57 3.19
N LEU A 124 7.67 4.33 2.10
CA LEU A 124 8.46 3.99 0.93
C LEU A 124 9.63 4.98 0.74
N PRO A 125 10.79 4.73 1.38
CA PRO A 125 11.91 5.68 1.40
C PRO A 125 12.48 5.96 0.00
N LYS A 126 12.40 4.97 -0.91
CA LYS A 126 12.90 5.09 -2.29
C LYS A 126 12.19 6.20 -3.07
N ILE A 127 10.96 6.53 -2.67
CA ILE A 127 10.13 7.55 -3.33
C ILE A 127 9.93 8.80 -2.46
N ALA A 128 10.45 8.83 -1.24
CA ALA A 128 10.26 9.95 -0.31
C ALA A 128 10.83 11.27 -0.84
N ASN A 129 11.85 11.20 -1.70
CA ASN A 129 12.52 12.35 -2.31
C ASN A 129 12.04 12.67 -3.73
N ILE A 130 11.04 11.97 -4.25
CA ILE A 130 10.47 12.27 -5.57
C ILE A 130 9.53 13.46 -5.43
N ASP A 131 9.55 14.34 -6.43
CA ASP A 131 8.65 15.49 -6.50
C ASP A 131 7.17 15.06 -6.38
N GLY A 132 6.39 15.85 -5.65
CA GLY A 132 5.00 15.52 -5.36
C GLY A 132 4.11 15.44 -6.59
N VAL A 133 4.34 16.30 -7.58
CA VAL A 133 3.55 16.32 -8.82
C VAL A 133 3.80 15.04 -9.60
N LEU A 134 5.06 14.62 -9.75
CA LEU A 134 5.42 13.39 -10.45
C LEU A 134 4.84 12.13 -9.77
N LEU A 135 4.77 12.13 -8.44
CA LEU A 135 4.13 11.05 -7.70
C LEU A 135 2.63 10.97 -7.99
N MET A 136 1.93 12.10 -7.99
CA MET A 136 0.49 12.16 -8.27
C MET A 136 0.14 11.78 -9.71
N GLU A 137 1.05 11.99 -10.66
CA GLU A 137 0.90 11.52 -12.05
C GLU A 137 1.06 10.01 -12.20
N SER A 138 1.85 9.39 -11.32
CA SER A 138 2.26 7.98 -11.44
C SER A 138 1.46 7.03 -10.54
N TYR A 139 0.91 7.54 -9.43
CA TYR A 139 0.28 6.73 -8.39
C TYR A 139 -1.06 7.32 -7.96
N SER A 140 -1.95 6.44 -7.50
CA SER A 140 -3.27 6.81 -7.00
C SER A 140 -3.47 6.31 -5.56
N PRO A 141 -3.98 7.16 -4.65
CA PRO A 141 -4.44 6.76 -3.32
C PRO A 141 -5.62 5.79 -3.37
N ALA A 142 -6.44 5.88 -4.42
CA ALA A 142 -7.64 5.08 -4.61
C ALA A 142 -7.38 3.87 -5.52
N ARG A 143 -7.99 2.75 -5.17
CA ARG A 143 -8.13 1.59 -6.06
C ARG A 143 -9.53 1.64 -6.64
N LEU A 144 -9.65 1.89 -7.94
CA LEU A 144 -10.95 1.90 -8.61
C LEU A 144 -11.39 0.45 -8.83
N CYS A 145 -12.50 0.03 -8.20
CA CYS A 145 -13.16 -1.24 -8.53
C CYS A 145 -13.59 -1.15 -9.99
N CYS A 146 -13.11 -2.06 -10.84
CA CYS A 146 -13.73 -2.27 -12.15
C CYS A 146 -15.09 -2.99 -12.03
N CYS A 147 -15.52 -3.33 -10.82
CA CYS A 147 -16.73 -4.08 -10.54
C CYS A 147 -18.01 -3.34 -10.97
N CYS A 148 -17.95 -2.01 -11.07
CA CYS A 148 -19.06 -1.19 -11.53
C CYS A 148 -19.30 -1.23 -13.05
N CYS A 149 -18.44 -1.89 -13.85
CA CYS A 149 -18.62 -1.98 -15.31
C CYS A 149 -19.12 -3.35 -15.82
N GLY A 150 -19.59 -4.24 -14.95
CA GLY A 150 -20.16 -5.53 -15.37
C GLY A 150 -19.16 -6.48 -16.05
N CYS A 151 -17.85 -6.21 -15.92
CA CYS A 151 -16.82 -7.06 -16.49
C CYS A 151 -16.65 -8.33 -15.66
N SER A 152 -16.70 -9.49 -16.32
CA SER A 152 -16.47 -10.80 -15.72
C SER A 152 -15.06 -10.91 -15.11
N PRO A 153 -14.89 -11.54 -13.93
CA PRO A 153 -13.59 -11.69 -13.24
C PRO A 153 -12.47 -12.29 -14.10
N ALA A 154 -12.82 -13.08 -15.13
CA ALA A 154 -11.86 -13.79 -15.99
C ALA A 154 -11.08 -12.88 -16.97
N ILE A 155 -11.51 -11.62 -17.18
CA ILE A 155 -10.86 -10.69 -18.13
C ILE A 155 -10.05 -9.60 -17.39
N HIS A 156 -10.01 -9.67 -16.05
CA HIS A 156 -9.65 -8.56 -15.18
C HIS A 156 -8.14 -8.25 -15.11
N ASP A 157 -7.27 -9.19 -15.46
CA ASP A 157 -5.84 -9.09 -15.16
C ASP A 157 -5.05 -8.18 -16.13
N GLN A 158 -5.37 -8.18 -17.43
CA GLN A 158 -4.51 -7.49 -18.43
C GLN A 158 -4.94 -6.06 -18.76
N ARG A 159 -6.24 -5.72 -18.83
CA ARG A 159 -6.69 -4.41 -19.36
C ARG A 159 -6.62 -3.27 -18.34
N CYS A 160 -6.86 -3.51 -17.05
CA CYS A 160 -6.80 -2.46 -16.03
C CYS A 160 -5.37 -2.11 -15.62
N GLN A 161 -4.44 -3.08 -15.59
CA GLN A 161 -3.04 -2.82 -15.30
C GLN A 161 -2.35 -1.99 -16.41
N THR A 162 -2.74 -2.19 -17.68
CA THR A 162 -2.11 -1.49 -18.82
C THR A 162 -2.26 0.03 -18.84
N ARG A 163 -3.25 0.61 -18.13
CA ARG A 163 -3.37 2.08 -18.02
C ARG A 163 -2.40 2.68 -17.00
N ILE A 164 -2.03 1.95 -15.95
CA ILE A 164 -1.11 2.42 -14.89
C ILE A 164 0.35 2.18 -15.31
N VAL A 165 0.66 1.02 -15.92
CA VAL A 165 2.03 0.66 -16.31
C VAL A 165 2.60 1.56 -17.42
N ARG A 166 1.74 2.12 -18.30
CA ARG A 166 2.17 3.07 -19.34
C ARG A 166 2.69 4.40 -18.77
N GLY A 167 2.27 4.81 -17.56
CA GLY A 167 2.80 6.01 -16.90
C GLY A 167 4.22 5.81 -16.34
N LEU A 168 4.46 4.66 -15.70
CA LEU A 168 5.73 4.35 -15.02
C LEU A 168 6.90 4.11 -15.99
N LEU A 169 6.65 3.48 -17.14
CA LEU A 169 7.69 3.27 -18.16
C LEU A 169 8.18 4.60 -18.78
N ASN A 170 7.33 5.61 -18.88
CA ASN A 170 7.75 6.92 -19.38
C ASN A 170 8.58 7.69 -18.34
N ALA A 171 8.24 7.62 -17.05
CA ALA A 171 8.99 8.34 -16.00
C ALA A 171 10.41 7.79 -15.78
N VAL A 172 10.62 6.47 -15.89
CA VAL A 172 11.94 5.84 -15.72
C VAL A 172 12.88 6.14 -16.89
N VAL A 173 12.34 6.29 -18.11
CA VAL A 173 13.13 6.65 -19.30
C VAL A 173 13.62 8.10 -19.22
N THR A 174 12.82 9.03 -18.67
CA THR A 174 13.19 10.44 -18.58
C THR A 174 14.26 10.74 -17.52
N LEU A 175 14.38 9.92 -16.47
CA LEU A 175 15.37 10.11 -15.39
C LEU A 175 16.79 9.61 -15.73
N ARG A 176 16.99 8.92 -16.86
CA ARG A 176 18.31 8.37 -17.26
C ARG A 176 19.10 9.23 -18.26
N LEU A 177 18.61 10.40 -18.67
CA LEU A 177 19.27 11.23 -19.69
C LEU A 177 19.46 12.68 -19.24
N LYS A 178 20.15 12.91 -18.12
CA LYS A 178 20.83 14.19 -17.89
C LYS A 178 22.34 13.96 -17.91
N PRO A 179 23.05 14.32 -19.00
CA PRO A 179 24.50 14.24 -19.02
C PRO A 179 25.07 15.24 -18.00
N LEU A 180 25.98 14.76 -17.15
CA LEU A 180 26.80 15.62 -16.30
C LEU A 180 27.57 16.59 -17.19
N LYS A 181 27.25 17.89 -17.11
CA LYS A 181 28.12 18.94 -17.62
C LYS A 181 29.38 18.96 -16.77
N ARG A 182 30.50 18.49 -17.33
CA ARG A 182 31.84 18.78 -16.83
C ARG A 182 32.10 20.26 -17.03
N THR A 183 32.16 21.02 -15.95
CA THR A 183 32.80 22.34 -15.93
C THR A 183 34.30 22.11 -15.76
N GLY A 184 35.07 22.54 -16.77
CA GLY A 184 36.52 22.74 -16.65
C GLY A 184 36.84 24.05 -15.96
#